data_AF-A0A1F4AG50-F1
#
_entry.id   AF-A0A1F4AG50-F1
#
_cell.length_a   1.000
_cell.length_b   1.000
_cell.length_c   1.000
_cell.angle_alpha   90.00
_cell.angle_beta   90.00
_cell.angle_gamma   90.00
#
_symmetry.space_group_name_H-M   'P 1'
#
loop_
_entity.id
_entity.type
_entity.pdbx_description
1 polymer ?
#
loop_
_entity_poly.entity_id
_entity_poly.type
_entity_poly.pdbx_seq_one_letter_code
_entity_poly.pdbx_strand_id
1 'polypeptide(L)'
;MDHTQPSEFIENRTYDEIAVGDTATLTRTLRPEDIQMFAIMSGDINPAHVDPEYAHSSMFHEVIAHGMWGGALISTVLGTQFPGPGTIYIDQTLHFSRPVRVGDTLSVKVSCQRKFDHNRHMILDCICTNQDGHKVIAGTAEVLAPTEKIKRHKADLPEFRLAESRQQRYQHLLDLCKGLSAIPMAVAHPVDAESLKGALLARDEGLIHPFLVGPEDKIRALAEQEGLGLEGCRIINVAHFHAAAETAVALARSRKVEALMKGALHTDELMVEVVARDGLRTGRRISHVFLMDVPTYPRPLMITDAAVNVDPSLEDKVDIVQNAIDLAHMLKI
;
A
#
# COMPACT_ATOMS: atom_id res chain seq x y z
N MET A 1 23.79 -5.75 -29.02
CA MET A 1 24.39 -4.66 -28.22
C MET A 1 23.95 -4.90 -26.80
N ASP A 2 24.93 -4.95 -25.91
CA ASP A 2 24.87 -5.57 -24.59
C ASP A 2 23.97 -4.76 -23.65
N HIS A 3 22.80 -5.30 -23.30
CA HIS A 3 21.98 -4.76 -22.23
C HIS A 3 22.56 -5.28 -20.92
N THR A 4 23.50 -4.53 -20.33
CA THR A 4 24.05 -4.82 -19.01
C THR A 4 22.92 -4.88 -17.99
N GLN A 5 22.54 -6.09 -17.58
CA GLN A 5 21.72 -6.29 -16.40
C GLN A 5 22.42 -5.63 -15.20
N PRO A 6 21.69 -4.90 -14.34
CA PRO A 6 22.30 -4.32 -13.15
C PRO A 6 22.87 -5.44 -12.28
N SER A 7 24.19 -5.44 -12.07
CA SER A 7 24.91 -6.44 -11.26
C SER A 7 24.19 -6.74 -9.94
N GLU A 8 23.96 -8.02 -9.64
CA GLU A 8 23.38 -8.51 -8.38
C GLU A 8 24.28 -8.24 -7.16
N PHE A 9 25.54 -7.86 -7.40
CA PHE A 9 26.55 -7.61 -6.38
C PHE A 9 26.94 -6.13 -6.32
N ILE A 10 27.27 -5.67 -5.12
CA ILE A 10 28.11 -4.49 -4.89
C ILE A 10 29.55 -4.95 -4.68
N GLU A 11 30.49 -4.24 -5.29
CA GLU A 11 31.92 -4.55 -5.24
C GLU A 11 32.72 -3.25 -5.14
N ASN A 12 33.74 -3.25 -4.29
CA ASN A 12 34.57 -2.06 -4.10
C ASN A 12 35.77 -2.02 -5.05
N ARG A 13 36.42 -0.86 -5.10
CA ARG A 13 37.78 -0.68 -5.59
C ARG A 13 38.66 -0.35 -4.39
N THR A 14 39.73 -1.12 -4.21
CA THR A 14 40.65 -0.87 -3.09
C THR A 14 41.46 0.40 -3.31
N TYR A 15 42.07 0.93 -2.25
CA TYR A 15 42.94 2.10 -2.33
C TYR A 15 43.99 1.95 -3.43
N ASP A 16 44.61 0.77 -3.57
CA ASP A 16 45.67 0.54 -4.57
C ASP A 16 45.13 0.41 -6.00
N GLU A 17 43.86 0.00 -6.18
CA GLU A 17 43.20 -0.08 -7.49
C GLU A 17 42.71 1.27 -8.01
N ILE A 18 42.65 2.30 -7.17
CA ILE A 18 42.13 3.63 -7.54
C ILE A 18 43.28 4.57 -7.90
N ALA A 19 43.21 5.17 -9.08
CA ALA A 19 44.11 6.22 -9.53
C ALA A 19 43.49 7.61 -9.35
N VAL A 20 44.36 8.63 -9.22
CA VAL A 20 43.93 10.03 -9.32
C VAL A 20 43.35 10.26 -10.72
N GLY A 21 42.18 10.89 -10.77
CA GLY A 21 41.40 11.10 -12.00
C GLY A 21 40.31 10.05 -12.24
N ASP A 22 40.31 8.93 -11.52
CA ASP A 22 39.23 7.95 -11.60
C ASP A 22 37.91 8.51 -11.12
N THR A 23 36.81 8.11 -11.76
CA THR A 23 35.48 8.65 -11.47
C THR A 23 34.40 7.59 -11.45
N ALA A 24 33.32 7.87 -10.73
CA ALA A 24 32.06 7.13 -10.80
C ALA A 24 30.89 8.12 -10.86
N THR A 25 29.79 7.68 -11.46
CA THR A 25 28.59 8.51 -11.65
C THR A 25 27.33 7.73 -11.33
N LEU A 26 26.45 8.33 -10.53
CA LEU A 26 25.09 7.87 -10.26
C LEU A 26 24.10 8.87 -10.81
N THR A 27 23.04 8.39 -11.45
CA THR A 27 21.94 9.22 -11.91
C THR A 27 20.65 8.84 -11.20
N ARG A 28 19.92 9.83 -10.66
CA ARG A 28 18.61 9.61 -10.02
C ARG A 28 17.67 10.78 -10.30
N THR A 29 16.43 10.46 -10.66
CA THR A 29 15.34 11.44 -10.79
C THR A 29 14.66 11.62 -9.45
N LEU A 30 14.47 12.87 -9.03
CA LEU A 30 13.73 13.19 -7.81
C LEU A 30 12.25 12.92 -8.00
N ARG A 31 11.67 12.10 -7.13
CA ARG A 31 10.24 11.81 -7.11
C ARG A 31 9.55 12.47 -5.91
N PRO A 32 8.22 12.68 -5.95
CA PRO A 32 7.48 13.19 -4.79
C PRO A 32 7.70 12.35 -3.53
N GLU A 33 7.77 11.02 -3.67
CA GLU A 33 7.94 10.10 -2.54
C GLU A 33 9.30 10.28 -1.86
N ASP A 34 10.34 10.67 -2.62
CA ASP A 34 11.67 10.93 -2.06
C ASP A 34 11.63 12.11 -1.07
N ILE A 35 10.86 13.16 -1.37
CA ILE A 35 10.72 14.34 -0.51
C ILE A 35 10.00 13.96 0.79
N GLN A 36 8.90 13.21 0.66
CA GLN A 36 8.14 12.75 1.83
C GLN A 36 8.98 11.81 2.71
N MET A 37 9.66 10.83 2.11
CA MET A 37 10.54 9.91 2.84
C MET A 37 11.69 10.64 3.52
N PHE A 38 12.29 11.62 2.85
CA PHE A 38 13.38 12.40 3.42
C PHE A 38 12.88 13.26 4.59
N ALA A 39 11.70 13.89 4.48
CA ALA A 39 11.08 14.63 5.59
C ALA A 39 10.79 13.72 6.79
N ILE A 40 10.24 12.52 6.56
CA ILE A 40 9.98 11.53 7.62
C ILE A 40 11.27 11.08 8.31
N MET A 41 12.32 10.78 7.54
CA MET A 41 13.60 10.30 8.07
C MET A 41 14.38 11.40 8.79
N SER A 42 14.40 12.61 8.24
CA SER A 42 15.21 13.72 8.77
C SER A 42 14.48 14.56 9.82
N GLY A 43 13.14 14.51 9.86
CA GLY A 43 12.31 15.43 10.65
C GLY A 43 12.21 16.84 10.06
N ASP A 44 12.81 17.11 8.90
CA ASP A 44 12.76 18.41 8.23
C ASP A 44 11.43 18.60 7.49
N ILE A 45 10.47 19.16 8.24
CA ILE A 45 9.14 19.52 7.77
C ILE A 45 9.05 21.00 7.32
N ASN A 46 10.16 21.59 6.87
CA ASN A 46 10.12 22.95 6.35
C ASN A 46 9.05 23.06 5.24
N PRO A 47 8.09 23.99 5.35
CA PRO A 47 6.99 24.12 4.40
C PRO A 47 7.43 24.27 2.93
N ALA A 48 8.64 24.77 2.66
CA ALA A 48 9.21 24.80 1.31
C ALA A 48 9.36 23.42 0.64
N HIS A 49 9.32 22.34 1.42
CA HIS A 49 9.47 20.96 0.98
C HIS A 49 8.18 20.15 1.07
N VAL A 50 7.30 20.43 2.03
CA VAL A 50 6.17 19.53 2.35
C VAL A 50 4.79 20.16 2.18
N ASP A 51 4.71 21.48 1.92
CA ASP A 51 3.46 22.20 1.76
C ASP A 51 3.42 22.89 0.37
N PRO A 52 2.65 22.33 -0.58
CA PRO A 52 2.49 22.91 -1.91
C PRO A 52 1.93 24.34 -1.89
N GLU A 53 0.96 24.64 -1.02
CA GLU A 53 0.33 25.96 -0.94
C GLU A 53 1.34 27.02 -0.47
N TYR A 54 2.14 26.67 0.55
CA TYR A 54 3.22 27.53 1.01
C TYR A 54 4.31 27.68 -0.06
N ALA A 55 4.72 26.58 -0.70
CA ALA A 55 5.78 26.60 -1.71
C ALA A 55 5.43 27.52 -2.90
N HIS A 56 4.17 27.52 -3.34
CA HIS A 56 3.66 28.43 -4.38
C HIS A 56 3.75 29.91 -4.00
N SER A 57 3.61 30.24 -2.70
CA SER A 57 3.74 31.61 -2.19
C SER A 57 5.19 32.04 -1.91
N SER A 58 6.12 31.09 -1.92
CA SER A 58 7.54 31.31 -1.60
C SER A 58 8.35 31.72 -2.83
N MET A 59 9.59 32.18 -2.60
CA MET A 59 10.54 32.50 -3.68
C MET A 59 10.80 31.34 -4.67
N PHE A 60 10.51 30.10 -4.26
CA PHE A 60 10.73 28.90 -5.07
C PHE A 60 9.55 28.55 -5.98
N HIS A 61 8.36 29.09 -5.70
CA HIS A 61 7.09 28.93 -6.45
C HIS A 61 6.58 27.49 -6.62
N GLU A 62 7.35 26.48 -6.22
CA GLU A 62 7.06 25.04 -6.28
C GLU A 62 7.83 24.32 -5.18
N VAL A 63 7.42 23.10 -4.85
CA VAL A 63 8.10 22.23 -3.89
C VAL A 63 9.50 21.87 -4.40
N ILE A 64 10.52 22.13 -3.59
CA ILE A 64 11.92 21.80 -3.88
C ILE A 64 12.41 20.67 -2.98
N ALA A 65 13.41 19.91 -3.44
CA ALA A 65 14.07 18.90 -2.62
C ALA A 65 14.78 19.52 -1.42
N HIS A 66 14.89 18.76 -0.32
CA HIS A 66 15.90 19.03 0.69
C HIS A 66 17.29 18.94 0.05
N GLY A 67 18.13 19.98 0.20
CA GLY A 67 19.47 19.97 -0.40
C GLY A 67 20.29 18.72 -0.03
N MET A 68 20.11 18.23 1.20
CA MET A 68 20.75 17.02 1.72
C MET A 68 20.30 15.72 1.03
N TRP A 69 19.20 15.71 0.27
CA TRP A 69 18.86 14.59 -0.61
C TRP A 69 20.00 14.30 -1.60
N GLY A 70 20.59 15.33 -2.21
CA GLY A 70 21.76 15.17 -3.07
C GLY A 70 23.01 14.73 -2.29
N GLY A 71 23.16 15.17 -1.04
CA GLY A 71 24.19 14.66 -0.13
C GLY A 71 24.07 13.15 0.14
N ALA A 72 22.84 12.66 0.33
CA ALA A 72 22.57 11.24 0.48
C ALA A 72 22.91 10.43 -0.79
N LEU A 73 22.78 11.02 -1.98
CA LEU A 73 23.23 10.39 -3.23
C LEU A 73 24.76 10.32 -3.34
N ILE A 74 25.48 11.35 -2.88
CA ILE A 74 26.95 11.29 -2.77
C ILE A 74 27.35 10.15 -1.84
N SER A 75 26.73 10.06 -0.67
CA SER A 75 26.95 8.95 0.28
C SER A 75 26.70 7.58 -0.37
N THR A 76 25.64 7.47 -1.19
CA THR A 76 25.33 6.24 -1.94
C THR A 76 26.47 5.86 -2.89
N VAL A 77 27.00 6.81 -3.66
CA VAL A 77 28.15 6.55 -4.56
C VAL A 77 29.35 6.06 -3.75
N LEU A 78 29.69 6.75 -2.66
CA LEU A 78 30.85 6.43 -1.82
C LEU A 78 30.77 5.03 -1.22
N GLY A 79 29.61 4.67 -0.65
CA GLY A 79 29.43 3.40 0.05
C GLY A 79 29.16 2.19 -0.86
N THR A 80 28.66 2.40 -2.08
CA THR A 80 28.18 1.30 -2.93
C THR A 80 28.87 1.15 -4.28
N GLN A 81 29.53 2.20 -4.79
CA GLN A 81 30.13 2.21 -6.13
C GLN A 81 31.60 2.60 -6.15
N PHE A 82 31.98 3.70 -5.46
CA PHE A 82 33.32 4.27 -5.57
C PHE A 82 33.71 5.13 -4.35
N PRO A 83 34.66 4.70 -3.52
CA PRO A 83 35.40 3.44 -3.61
C PRO A 83 34.51 2.20 -3.44
N GLY A 84 33.35 2.32 -2.78
CA GLY A 84 32.38 1.24 -2.62
C GLY A 84 32.44 0.57 -1.24
N PRO A 85 31.96 -0.67 -1.10
CA PRO A 85 31.89 -1.37 0.19
C PRO A 85 33.20 -1.31 1.02
N GLY A 86 33.07 -1.01 2.31
CA GLY A 86 34.21 -0.85 3.23
C GLY A 86 34.82 0.54 3.27
N THR A 87 34.34 1.49 2.46
CA THR A 87 34.70 2.90 2.57
C THR A 87 34.20 3.48 3.89
N ILE A 88 35.06 4.20 4.62
CA ILE A 88 34.64 5.01 5.78
C ILE A 88 34.55 6.47 5.35
N TYR A 89 33.38 7.06 5.53
CA TYR A 89 33.09 8.45 5.16
C TYR A 89 33.47 9.37 6.33
N ILE A 90 34.48 10.22 6.14
CA ILE A 90 35.12 11.00 7.22
C ILE A 90 34.60 12.44 7.25
N ASP A 91 34.69 13.13 6.12
CA ASP A 91 34.31 14.54 6.00
C ASP A 91 33.57 14.78 4.69
N GLN A 92 32.66 15.75 4.71
CA GLN A 92 31.95 16.21 3.53
C GLN A 92 31.73 17.72 3.58
N THR A 93 32.15 18.40 2.52
CA THR A 93 31.75 19.78 2.24
C THR A 93 30.64 19.80 1.20
N LEU A 94 29.62 20.65 1.37
CA LEU A 94 28.53 20.81 0.40
C LEU A 94 28.25 22.29 0.16
N HIS A 95 28.20 22.67 -1.10
CA HIS A 95 27.79 23.98 -1.57
C HIS A 95 26.58 23.81 -2.50
N PHE A 96 25.43 24.34 -2.08
CA PHE A 96 24.17 24.27 -2.81
C PHE A 96 24.03 25.53 -3.68
N SER A 97 24.20 25.38 -4.98
CA SER A 97 24.14 26.49 -5.94
C SER A 97 22.75 26.69 -6.54
N ARG A 98 21.94 25.64 -6.63
CA ARG A 98 20.60 25.67 -7.26
C ARG A 98 19.63 24.74 -6.53
N PRO A 99 18.33 25.07 -6.50
CA PRO A 99 17.30 24.15 -6.04
C PRO A 99 17.14 22.98 -7.03
N VAL A 100 16.60 21.87 -6.52
CA VAL A 100 16.23 20.68 -7.30
C VAL A 100 14.72 20.53 -7.17
N ARG A 101 14.03 20.38 -8.30
CA ARG A 101 12.57 20.22 -8.35
C ARG A 101 12.17 18.78 -8.58
N VAL A 102 10.94 18.46 -8.23
CA VAL A 102 10.35 17.16 -8.57
C VAL A 102 10.41 16.96 -10.08
N GLY A 103 10.90 15.79 -10.52
CA GLY A 103 11.13 15.48 -11.92
C GLY A 103 12.53 15.81 -12.44
N ASP A 104 13.33 16.62 -11.71
CA ASP A 104 14.73 16.84 -12.09
C ASP A 104 15.54 15.55 -11.97
N THR A 105 16.45 15.34 -12.90
CA THR A 105 17.40 14.23 -12.88
C THR A 105 18.78 14.73 -12.49
N LEU A 106 19.25 14.32 -11.32
CA LEU A 106 20.61 14.61 -10.88
C LEU A 106 21.58 13.53 -11.32
N SER A 107 22.68 13.95 -11.92
CA SER A 107 23.89 13.16 -12.14
C SER A 107 24.95 13.56 -11.11
N VAL A 108 25.28 12.61 -10.23
CA VAL A 108 26.25 12.75 -9.14
C VAL A 108 27.55 12.10 -9.57
N LYS A 109 28.56 12.92 -9.87
CA LYS A 109 29.90 12.48 -10.26
C LYS A 109 30.86 12.64 -9.09
N VAL A 110 31.54 11.55 -8.74
CA VAL A 110 32.61 11.54 -7.73
C VAL A 110 33.93 11.23 -8.43
N SER A 111 34.97 12.02 -8.17
CA SER A 111 36.28 11.90 -8.84
C SER A 111 37.42 11.89 -7.84
N CYS A 112 38.37 10.96 -7.94
CA CYS A 112 39.55 10.94 -7.07
C CYS A 112 40.49 12.10 -7.39
N GLN A 113 40.63 13.07 -6.49
CA GLN A 113 41.58 14.17 -6.66
C GLN A 113 42.95 13.85 -6.07
N ARG A 114 42.99 13.30 -4.85
CA ARG A 114 44.22 13.12 -4.09
C ARG A 114 44.16 11.86 -3.23
N LYS A 115 45.31 11.25 -3.02
CA LYS A 115 45.50 10.06 -2.18
C LYS A 115 46.62 10.31 -1.18
N PHE A 116 46.51 9.73 0.00
CA PHE A 116 47.47 9.85 1.08
C PHE A 116 47.94 8.48 1.58
N ASP A 117 49.16 8.08 1.22
CA ASP A 117 49.63 6.70 1.46
C ASP A 117 49.82 6.36 2.95
N HIS A 118 50.13 7.37 3.77
CA HIS A 118 50.44 7.17 5.19
C HIS A 118 49.23 6.71 6.02
N ASN A 119 48.01 7.07 5.61
CA ASN A 119 46.78 6.74 6.31
C ASN A 119 45.69 6.15 5.40
N ARG A 120 45.94 6.02 4.09
CA ARG A 120 44.98 5.52 3.07
C ARG A 120 43.75 6.41 2.89
N HIS A 121 43.86 7.69 3.25
CA HIS A 121 42.80 8.66 2.99
C HIS A 121 42.79 9.08 1.52
N MET A 122 41.62 9.46 1.05
CA MET A 122 41.40 10.01 -0.29
C MET A 122 40.53 11.24 -0.22
N ILE A 123 40.88 12.25 -1.03
CA ILE A 123 40.03 13.41 -1.29
C ILE A 123 39.36 13.20 -2.64
N LEU A 124 38.04 13.28 -2.61
CA LEU A 124 37.18 13.08 -3.78
C LEU A 124 36.46 14.39 -4.10
N ASP A 125 36.46 14.78 -5.38
CA ASP A 125 35.60 15.83 -5.91
C ASP A 125 34.18 15.31 -6.03
N CYS A 126 33.19 16.06 -5.56
CA CYS A 126 31.78 15.71 -5.65
C CYS A 126 31.02 16.79 -6.40
N ILE A 127 30.50 16.47 -7.58
CA ILE A 127 29.73 17.40 -8.40
C ILE A 127 28.38 16.76 -8.75
N CYS A 128 27.30 17.45 -8.41
CA CYS A 128 25.96 17.11 -8.86
C CYS A 128 25.51 18.10 -9.94
N THR A 129 25.07 17.57 -11.08
CA THR A 129 24.49 18.34 -12.19
C THR A 129 23.08 17.91 -12.50
N ASN A 130 22.21 18.82 -12.94
CA ASN A 130 20.87 18.48 -13.42
C ASN A 130 20.90 18.01 -14.90
N GLN A 131 19.74 17.69 -15.45
CA GLN A 131 19.55 17.26 -16.83
C GLN A 131 20.05 18.28 -17.88
N ASP A 132 20.10 19.56 -17.54
CA ASP A 132 20.59 20.64 -18.43
C ASP A 132 22.11 20.84 -18.32
N GLY A 133 22.80 20.05 -17.50
CA GLY A 133 24.23 20.20 -17.23
C GLY A 133 24.56 21.32 -16.24
N HIS A 134 23.57 21.94 -15.62
CA HIS A 134 23.80 22.96 -14.61
C HIS A 134 24.28 22.34 -13.30
N LYS A 135 25.34 22.92 -12.71
CA LYS A 135 25.83 22.53 -11.39
C LYS A 135 24.82 22.93 -10.31
N VAL A 136 24.38 21.94 -9.55
CA VAL A 136 23.41 22.08 -8.45
C VAL A 136 24.12 22.01 -7.10
N ILE A 137 24.98 21.01 -6.93
CA ILE A 137 25.74 20.79 -5.70
C ILE A 137 27.21 20.60 -6.06
N ALA A 138 28.09 21.20 -5.27
CA ALA A 138 29.53 21.04 -5.38
C ALA A 138 30.15 20.79 -4.01
N GLY A 139 31.26 20.10 -3.95
CA GLY A 139 32.02 19.95 -2.72
C GLY A 139 33.05 18.85 -2.80
N THR A 140 33.58 18.47 -1.65
CA THR A 140 34.60 17.43 -1.53
C THR A 140 34.23 16.44 -0.43
N ALA A 141 34.58 15.17 -0.64
CA ALA A 141 34.50 14.13 0.38
C ALA A 141 35.92 13.70 0.79
N GLU A 142 36.15 13.54 2.08
CA GLU A 142 37.28 12.77 2.60
C GLU A 142 36.81 11.38 3.02
N VAL A 143 37.51 10.36 2.55
CA VAL A 143 37.21 8.97 2.88
C VAL A 143 38.46 8.20 3.24
N LEU A 144 38.32 7.23 4.15
CA LEU A 144 39.27 6.13 4.25
C LEU A 144 38.85 5.07 3.22
N ALA A 145 39.68 4.85 2.22
CA ALA A 145 39.39 3.86 1.20
C ALA A 145 39.67 2.43 1.70
N PRO A 146 38.88 1.44 1.25
CA PRO A 146 39.09 0.06 1.65
C PRO A 146 40.42 -0.48 1.11
N THR A 147 41.15 -1.24 1.91
CA THR A 147 42.39 -1.92 1.49
C THR A 147 42.15 -3.36 1.05
N GLU A 148 41.00 -3.93 1.41
CA GLU A 148 40.61 -5.29 1.08
C GLU A 148 39.47 -5.31 0.08
N LYS A 149 39.47 -6.32 -0.80
CA LYS A 149 38.40 -6.50 -1.78
C LYS A 149 37.15 -7.02 -1.10
N ILE A 150 36.04 -6.31 -1.26
CA ILE A 150 34.73 -6.67 -0.70
C ILE A 150 33.73 -6.79 -1.83
N LYS A 151 33.10 -7.96 -1.92
CA LYS A 151 31.98 -8.25 -2.82
C LYS A 151 30.83 -8.88 -2.05
N ARG A 152 29.62 -8.32 -2.17
CA ARG A 152 28.41 -8.78 -1.47
C ARG A 152 27.20 -8.69 -2.39
N HIS A 153 26.21 -9.56 -2.18
CA HIS A 153 24.91 -9.40 -2.81
C HIS A 153 24.28 -8.07 -2.39
N LYS A 154 23.59 -7.42 -3.32
CA LYS A 154 22.72 -6.29 -3.00
C LYS A 154 21.63 -6.78 -2.05
N ALA A 155 21.38 -6.03 -0.99
CA ALA A 155 20.28 -6.33 -0.08
C ALA A 155 18.95 -5.99 -0.77
N ASP A 156 17.99 -6.89 -0.65
CA ASP A 156 16.61 -6.60 -1.01
C ASP A 156 16.03 -5.63 0.02
N LEU A 157 15.76 -4.39 -0.41
CA LEU A 157 15.10 -3.42 0.44
C LEU A 157 13.59 -3.73 0.47
N PRO A 158 12.92 -3.61 1.63
CA PRO A 158 11.48 -3.79 1.69
C PRO A 158 10.78 -2.75 0.82
N GLU A 159 9.72 -3.15 0.12
CA GLU A 159 8.83 -2.20 -0.55
C GLU A 159 8.13 -1.32 0.50
N PHE A 160 8.37 -0.01 0.43
CA PHE A 160 7.68 0.96 1.26
C PHE A 160 6.53 1.56 0.48
N ARG A 161 5.32 1.56 1.06
CA ARG A 161 4.15 2.27 0.51
C ARG A 161 3.71 3.33 1.52
N LEU A 162 3.77 4.59 1.09
CA LEU A 162 3.17 5.71 1.81
C LEU A 162 1.66 5.58 1.63
N ALA A 163 0.96 5.12 2.67
CA ALA A 163 -0.49 5.22 2.74
C ALA A 163 -0.82 6.55 3.42
N GLU A 164 -1.41 7.48 2.68
CA GLU A 164 -1.76 8.81 3.19
C GLU A 164 -2.84 8.73 4.29
N SER A 165 -3.58 7.61 4.36
CA SER A 165 -4.50 7.33 5.45
C SER A 165 -4.77 5.82 5.64
N ARG A 166 -5.29 5.44 6.82
CA ARG A 166 -5.82 4.09 7.11
C ARG A 166 -6.93 3.64 6.15
N GLN A 167 -7.60 4.56 5.45
CA GLN A 167 -8.72 4.25 4.56
C GLN A 167 -8.28 3.66 3.21
N GLN A 168 -7.02 3.85 2.78
CA GLN A 168 -6.57 3.43 1.44
C GLN A 168 -6.43 1.91 1.25
N ARG A 169 -6.40 1.09 2.31
CA ARG A 169 -6.20 -0.37 2.17
C ARG A 169 -7.46 -1.12 1.72
N TYR A 170 -8.65 -0.69 2.15
CA TYR A 170 -9.92 -1.19 1.61
C TYR A 170 -10.32 -0.52 0.28
N GLN A 171 -9.70 0.62 -0.05
CA GLN A 171 -9.92 1.29 -1.33
C GLN A 171 -9.59 0.39 -2.52
N HIS A 172 -8.56 -0.47 -2.41
CA HIS A 172 -8.27 -1.45 -3.45
C HIS A 172 -9.47 -2.39 -3.73
N LEU A 173 -10.17 -2.85 -2.69
CA LEU A 173 -11.35 -3.71 -2.87
C LEU A 173 -12.50 -2.95 -3.55
N LEU A 174 -12.71 -1.69 -3.17
CA LEU A 174 -13.68 -0.82 -3.85
C LEU A 174 -13.28 -0.56 -5.30
N ASP A 175 -11.98 -0.41 -5.58
CA ASP A 175 -11.45 -0.23 -6.93
C ASP A 175 -11.64 -1.47 -7.81
N LEU A 176 -11.58 -2.68 -7.23
CA LEU A 176 -11.92 -3.92 -7.95
C LEU A 176 -13.39 -3.96 -8.38
N CYS A 177 -14.27 -3.27 -7.64
CA CYS A 177 -15.69 -3.16 -7.98
C CYS A 177 -15.98 -2.07 -9.02
N LYS A 178 -15.04 -1.15 -9.29
CA LYS A 178 -15.25 -0.08 -10.29
C LYS A 178 -15.49 -0.68 -11.67
N GLY A 179 -16.64 -0.35 -12.26
CA GLY A 179 -17.05 -0.84 -13.57
C GLY A 179 -17.83 -2.16 -13.56
N LEU A 180 -18.03 -2.77 -12.38
CA LEU A 180 -18.98 -3.88 -12.22
C LEU A 180 -20.40 -3.34 -12.01
N SER A 181 -21.39 -4.13 -12.43
CA SER A 181 -22.80 -3.83 -12.18
C SER A 181 -23.20 -4.19 -10.75
N ALA A 182 -24.04 -3.37 -10.13
CA ALA A 182 -24.66 -3.68 -8.85
C ALA A 182 -25.39 -5.03 -8.89
N ILE A 183 -25.22 -5.84 -7.84
CA ILE A 183 -25.89 -7.15 -7.74
C ILE A 183 -27.16 -7.07 -6.90
N PRO A 184 -28.22 -7.82 -7.21
CA PRO A 184 -29.38 -7.93 -6.33
C PRO A 184 -29.00 -8.67 -5.04
N MET A 185 -29.24 -8.06 -3.88
CA MET A 185 -28.86 -8.60 -2.58
C MET A 185 -30.06 -8.62 -1.63
N ALA A 186 -30.34 -9.77 -1.01
CA ALA A 186 -31.34 -9.82 0.06
C ALA A 186 -30.71 -9.47 1.41
N VAL A 187 -31.19 -8.38 2.01
CA VAL A 187 -30.83 -7.97 3.37
C VAL A 187 -31.89 -8.53 4.31
N ALA A 188 -31.53 -9.56 5.07
CA ALA A 188 -32.44 -10.26 5.96
C ALA A 188 -32.60 -9.47 7.27
N HIS A 189 -33.83 -9.09 7.60
CA HIS A 189 -34.22 -8.42 8.83
C HIS A 189 -33.44 -7.12 9.17
N PRO A 190 -33.37 -6.11 8.28
CA PRO A 190 -32.65 -4.86 8.53
C PRO A 190 -33.45 -3.87 9.39
N VAL A 191 -33.71 -4.25 10.64
CA VAL A 191 -34.50 -3.47 11.61
C VAL A 191 -33.65 -2.84 12.71
N ASP A 192 -32.33 -2.77 12.51
CA ASP A 192 -31.39 -1.98 13.31
C ASP A 192 -30.64 -0.97 12.41
N ALA A 193 -30.13 0.10 13.02
CA ALA A 193 -29.52 1.22 12.29
C ALA A 193 -28.32 0.77 11.45
N GLU A 194 -27.45 -0.07 12.01
CA GLU A 194 -26.21 -0.50 11.36
C GLU A 194 -26.47 -1.31 10.09
N SER A 195 -27.38 -2.29 10.14
CA SER A 195 -27.67 -3.12 8.96
C SER A 195 -28.40 -2.37 7.87
N LEU A 196 -29.35 -1.50 8.23
CA LEU A 196 -30.06 -0.68 7.26
C LEU A 196 -29.11 0.32 6.61
N LYS A 197 -28.36 1.09 7.42
CA LYS A 197 -27.41 2.07 6.92
C LYS A 197 -26.33 1.43 6.04
N GLY A 198 -25.78 0.28 6.45
CA GLY A 198 -24.79 -0.44 5.66
C GLY A 198 -25.31 -0.84 4.27
N ALA A 199 -26.53 -1.35 4.19
CA ALA A 199 -27.16 -1.69 2.91
C ALA A 199 -27.42 -0.48 2.02
N LEU A 200 -27.86 0.64 2.61
CA LEU A 200 -28.12 1.87 1.86
C LEU A 200 -26.84 2.55 1.36
N LEU A 201 -25.78 2.56 2.18
CA LEU A 201 -24.46 3.04 1.73
C LEU A 201 -23.94 2.20 0.56
N ALA A 202 -24.07 0.88 0.63
CA ALA A 202 -23.67 0.00 -0.48
C ALA A 202 -24.52 0.21 -1.74
N ARG A 203 -25.81 0.55 -1.60
CA ARG A 203 -26.67 0.97 -2.72
C ARG A 203 -26.19 2.28 -3.33
N ASP A 204 -25.90 3.27 -2.50
CA ASP A 204 -25.53 4.62 -2.95
C ASP A 204 -24.17 4.63 -3.66
N GLU A 205 -23.27 3.72 -3.29
CA GLU A 205 -22.02 3.42 -4.01
C GLU A 205 -22.20 2.53 -5.25
N GLY A 206 -23.44 2.16 -5.60
CA GLY A 206 -23.74 1.34 -6.78
C GLY A 206 -23.23 -0.11 -6.70
N LEU A 207 -23.05 -0.64 -5.49
CA LEU A 207 -22.54 -2.01 -5.29
C LEU A 207 -23.68 -3.04 -5.28
N ILE A 208 -24.86 -2.67 -4.77
CA ILE A 208 -26.00 -3.58 -4.61
C ILE A 208 -27.35 -2.96 -5.00
N HIS A 209 -28.28 -3.82 -5.40
CA HIS A 209 -29.71 -3.55 -5.46
C HIS A 209 -30.41 -4.24 -4.27
N PRO A 210 -30.70 -3.51 -3.18
CA PRO A 210 -31.14 -4.13 -1.94
C PRO A 210 -32.61 -4.58 -1.97
N PHE A 211 -32.82 -5.83 -1.57
CA PHE A 211 -34.12 -6.42 -1.25
C PHE A 211 -34.20 -6.47 0.28
N LEU A 212 -34.88 -5.52 0.89
CA LEU A 212 -35.03 -5.42 2.34
C LEU A 212 -36.15 -6.38 2.78
N VAL A 213 -35.77 -7.48 3.41
CA VAL A 213 -36.71 -8.56 3.80
C VAL A 213 -36.97 -8.47 5.30
N GLY A 214 -38.15 -8.00 5.71
CA GLY A 214 -38.49 -7.83 7.12
C GLY A 214 -39.85 -7.16 7.32
N PRO A 215 -40.23 -6.87 8.58
CA PRO A 215 -41.46 -6.13 8.86
C PRO A 215 -41.38 -4.73 8.24
N GLU A 216 -42.21 -4.46 7.24
CA GLU A 216 -42.14 -3.22 6.45
C GLU A 216 -42.37 -1.97 7.31
N ASP A 217 -43.30 -2.06 8.26
CA ASP A 217 -43.60 -1.01 9.23
C ASP A 217 -42.35 -0.62 10.03
N LYS A 218 -41.59 -1.60 10.52
CA LYS A 218 -40.36 -1.36 11.29
C LYS A 218 -39.24 -0.78 10.45
N ILE A 219 -39.04 -1.29 9.22
CA ILE A 219 -38.01 -0.80 8.31
C ILE A 219 -38.28 0.68 7.97
N ARG A 220 -39.53 1.02 7.64
CA ARG A 220 -39.90 2.40 7.31
C ARG A 220 -39.80 3.33 8.52
N ALA A 221 -40.25 2.91 9.69
CA ALA A 221 -40.14 3.70 10.92
C ALA A 221 -38.67 3.98 11.28
N LEU A 222 -37.80 2.98 11.16
CA LEU A 222 -36.37 3.14 11.39
C LEU A 222 -35.74 4.09 10.35
N ALA A 223 -36.10 3.95 9.07
CA ALA A 223 -35.61 4.83 8.03
C ALA A 223 -36.00 6.30 8.27
N GLU A 224 -37.24 6.55 8.70
CA GLU A 224 -37.71 7.88 9.07
C GLU A 224 -36.97 8.44 10.29
N GLN A 225 -36.79 7.61 11.34
CA GLN A 225 -36.05 7.99 12.55
C GLN A 225 -34.60 8.39 12.26
N GLU A 226 -33.92 7.64 11.38
CA GLU A 226 -32.50 7.84 11.05
C GLU A 226 -32.29 8.80 9.87
N GLY A 227 -33.37 9.31 9.26
CA GLY A 227 -33.31 10.19 8.08
C GLY A 227 -32.75 9.52 6.82
N LEU A 228 -33.02 8.23 6.64
CA LEU A 228 -32.51 7.39 5.56
C LEU A 228 -33.53 7.26 4.40
N GLY A 229 -33.10 7.54 3.17
CA GLY A 229 -33.92 7.37 1.97
C GLY A 229 -34.01 5.91 1.51
N LEU A 230 -35.22 5.41 1.26
CA LEU A 230 -35.48 4.04 0.80
C LEU A 230 -35.72 3.92 -0.71
N GLU A 231 -35.45 4.97 -1.47
CA GLU A 231 -35.62 4.98 -2.92
C GLU A 231 -34.74 3.91 -3.59
N GLY A 232 -35.28 3.22 -4.59
CA GLY A 232 -34.57 2.13 -5.28
C GLY A 232 -34.44 0.82 -4.49
N CYS A 233 -34.89 0.77 -3.23
CA CYS A 233 -34.96 -0.46 -2.45
C CYS A 233 -36.26 -1.22 -2.73
N ARG A 234 -36.20 -2.56 -2.75
CA ARG A 234 -37.39 -3.41 -2.78
C ARG A 234 -37.68 -3.94 -1.39
N ILE A 235 -38.82 -3.58 -0.82
CA ILE A 235 -39.23 -4.11 0.50
C ILE A 235 -40.09 -5.36 0.30
N ILE A 236 -39.78 -6.41 1.06
CA ILE A 236 -40.54 -7.66 1.12
C ILE A 236 -41.04 -7.81 2.55
N ASN A 237 -42.31 -7.48 2.75
CA ASN A 237 -42.94 -7.49 4.05
C ASN A 237 -43.11 -8.92 4.58
N VAL A 238 -42.52 -9.21 5.73
CA VAL A 238 -42.66 -10.47 6.46
C VAL A 238 -42.78 -10.20 7.97
N ALA A 239 -43.45 -11.08 8.70
CA ALA A 239 -43.88 -10.79 10.07
C ALA A 239 -42.74 -10.72 11.11
N HIS A 240 -41.69 -11.54 10.97
CA HIS A 240 -40.64 -11.67 11.98
C HIS A 240 -39.32 -12.17 11.38
N PHE A 241 -38.28 -12.21 12.21
CA PHE A 241 -36.91 -12.54 11.84
C PHE A 241 -36.76 -13.93 11.18
N HIS A 242 -37.38 -14.99 11.71
CA HIS A 242 -37.35 -16.31 11.04
C HIS A 242 -37.91 -16.27 9.60
N ALA A 243 -39.07 -15.63 9.40
CA ALA A 243 -39.66 -15.50 8.06
C ALA A 243 -38.77 -14.66 7.12
N ALA A 244 -38.03 -13.69 7.67
CA ALA A 244 -37.06 -12.92 6.90
C ALA A 244 -35.86 -13.75 6.44
N ALA A 245 -35.29 -14.59 7.32
CA ALA A 245 -34.21 -15.51 6.96
C ALA A 245 -34.67 -16.51 5.88
N GLU A 246 -35.81 -17.19 6.10
CA GLU A 246 -36.38 -18.16 5.16
C GLU A 246 -36.64 -17.52 3.78
N THR A 247 -37.28 -16.35 3.77
CA THR A 247 -37.60 -15.64 2.54
C THR A 247 -36.35 -15.17 1.81
N ALA A 248 -35.35 -14.63 2.52
CA ALA A 248 -34.09 -14.21 1.92
C ALA A 248 -33.36 -15.39 1.26
N VAL A 249 -33.27 -16.53 1.95
CA VAL A 249 -32.70 -17.77 1.42
C VAL A 249 -33.48 -18.28 0.21
N ALA A 250 -34.82 -18.24 0.25
CA ALA A 250 -35.66 -18.65 -0.88
C ALA A 250 -35.46 -17.76 -2.12
N LEU A 251 -35.23 -16.45 -1.94
CA LEU A 251 -34.90 -15.54 -3.03
C LEU A 251 -33.54 -15.88 -3.67
N ALA A 252 -32.53 -16.18 -2.86
CA ALA A 252 -31.21 -16.58 -3.36
C ALA A 252 -31.27 -17.93 -4.09
N ARG A 253 -31.97 -18.91 -3.51
CA ARG A 253 -32.19 -20.23 -4.11
C ARG A 253 -32.91 -20.16 -5.45
N SER A 254 -33.88 -19.25 -5.57
CA SER A 254 -34.60 -18.98 -6.83
C SER A 254 -33.86 -18.04 -7.78
N ARG A 255 -32.62 -17.65 -7.46
CA ARG A 255 -31.76 -16.73 -8.24
C ARG A 255 -32.39 -15.36 -8.49
N LYS A 256 -33.27 -14.91 -7.60
CA LYS A 256 -33.81 -13.53 -7.62
C LYS A 256 -32.84 -12.54 -7.00
N VAL A 257 -31.95 -13.02 -6.14
CA VAL A 257 -30.80 -12.29 -5.59
C VAL A 257 -29.55 -13.14 -5.76
N GLU A 258 -28.41 -12.49 -5.83
CA GLU A 258 -27.08 -13.12 -5.99
C GLU A 258 -26.33 -13.22 -4.66
N ALA A 259 -26.69 -12.40 -3.67
CA ALA A 259 -26.05 -12.38 -2.36
C ALA A 259 -27.05 -12.22 -1.22
N LEU A 260 -26.63 -12.65 -0.02
CA LEU A 260 -27.34 -12.46 1.24
C LEU A 260 -26.53 -11.54 2.15
N MET A 261 -27.21 -10.67 2.88
CA MET A 261 -26.65 -9.85 3.96
C MET A 261 -27.47 -10.04 5.22
N LYS A 262 -26.81 -10.37 6.33
CA LYS A 262 -27.44 -10.50 7.64
C LYS A 262 -27.71 -9.11 8.22
N GLY A 263 -28.96 -8.84 8.58
CA GLY A 263 -29.34 -7.67 9.37
C GLY A 263 -29.35 -7.95 10.87
N ALA A 264 -30.39 -7.49 11.57
CA ALA A 264 -30.58 -7.61 13.02
C ALA A 264 -30.98 -9.03 13.48
N LEU A 265 -30.44 -10.06 12.83
CA LEU A 265 -30.56 -11.47 13.22
C LEU A 265 -29.35 -11.91 14.02
N HIS A 266 -29.51 -12.93 14.85
CA HIS A 266 -28.38 -13.71 15.33
C HIS A 266 -27.84 -14.59 14.19
N THR A 267 -26.54 -14.91 14.21
CA THR A 267 -25.89 -15.60 13.07
C THR A 267 -26.47 -16.99 12.84
N ASP A 268 -26.80 -17.72 13.91
CA ASP A 268 -27.44 -19.03 13.85
C ASP A 268 -28.83 -18.98 13.20
N GLU A 269 -29.63 -17.94 13.44
CA GLU A 269 -30.97 -17.79 12.86
C GLU A 269 -30.94 -17.75 11.33
N LEU A 270 -30.00 -17.01 10.74
CA LEU A 270 -29.81 -17.01 9.29
C LEU A 270 -29.17 -18.32 8.82
N MET A 271 -28.18 -18.81 9.55
CA MET A 271 -27.42 -19.99 9.15
C MET A 271 -28.26 -21.27 9.17
N VAL A 272 -29.25 -21.41 10.06
CA VAL A 272 -30.20 -22.54 10.05
C VAL A 272 -30.89 -22.69 8.69
N GLU A 273 -31.32 -21.58 8.09
CA GLU A 273 -31.96 -21.57 6.77
C GLU A 273 -30.94 -21.78 5.64
N VAL A 274 -29.79 -21.12 5.70
CA VAL A 274 -28.72 -21.27 4.69
C VAL A 274 -28.22 -22.71 4.62
N VAL A 275 -28.03 -23.33 5.77
CA VAL A 275 -27.59 -24.72 5.89
C VAL A 275 -28.76 -25.69 5.96
N ALA A 276 -29.99 -25.33 5.61
CA ALA A 276 -31.07 -26.32 5.49
C ALA A 276 -30.79 -27.29 4.32
N ARG A 277 -31.43 -28.46 4.30
CA ARG A 277 -31.25 -29.45 3.22
C ARG A 277 -31.65 -28.88 1.86
N ASP A 278 -32.70 -28.08 1.85
CA ASP A 278 -33.23 -27.32 0.72
C ASP A 278 -32.71 -25.88 0.71
N GLY A 279 -31.73 -25.52 1.54
CA GLY A 279 -31.13 -24.19 1.63
C GLY A 279 -30.14 -23.91 0.49
N LEU A 280 -28.95 -23.39 0.83
CA LEU A 280 -27.90 -22.98 -0.10
C LEU A 280 -26.63 -23.85 0.00
N ARG A 281 -26.77 -25.08 0.50
CA ARG A 281 -25.67 -26.03 0.62
C ARG A 281 -25.05 -26.32 -0.74
N THR A 282 -23.72 -26.41 -0.77
CA THR A 282 -22.95 -26.87 -1.92
C THR A 282 -22.31 -28.23 -1.62
N GLY A 283 -21.43 -28.70 -2.50
CA GLY A 283 -20.61 -29.89 -2.24
C GLY A 283 -19.48 -29.70 -1.22
N ARG A 284 -19.28 -28.47 -0.72
CA ARG A 284 -18.23 -28.14 0.27
C ARG A 284 -18.84 -27.62 1.57
N ARG A 285 -18.09 -27.79 2.65
CA ARG A 285 -18.39 -27.17 3.95
C ARG A 285 -18.42 -25.66 3.82
N ILE A 286 -19.49 -25.02 4.32
CA ILE A 286 -19.56 -23.57 4.43
C ILE A 286 -18.56 -23.12 5.50
N SER A 287 -17.81 -22.05 5.21
CA SER A 287 -16.83 -21.48 6.12
C SER A 287 -16.90 -19.96 6.17
N HIS A 288 -16.30 -19.38 7.20
CA HIS A 288 -16.21 -17.93 7.39
C HIS A 288 -14.77 -17.41 7.28
N VAL A 289 -14.58 -16.29 6.59
CA VAL A 289 -13.28 -15.61 6.48
C VAL A 289 -13.38 -14.18 7.02
N PHE A 290 -12.56 -13.84 8.01
CA PHE A 290 -12.25 -12.44 8.33
C PHE A 290 -11.16 -11.94 7.38
N LEU A 291 -11.42 -10.85 6.66
CA LEU A 291 -10.39 -10.07 5.99
C LEU A 291 -10.08 -8.84 6.84
N MET A 292 -8.89 -8.80 7.43
CA MET A 292 -8.52 -7.79 8.42
C MET A 292 -7.37 -6.92 7.92
N ASP A 293 -7.55 -5.60 8.00
CA ASP A 293 -6.45 -4.65 7.97
C ASP A 293 -5.90 -4.45 9.39
N VAL A 294 -4.71 -5.00 9.64
CA VAL A 294 -4.04 -4.91 10.94
C VAL A 294 -2.93 -3.85 10.84
N PRO A 295 -2.95 -2.78 11.66
CA PRO A 295 -2.00 -1.67 11.52
C PRO A 295 -0.52 -2.06 11.56
N THR A 296 -0.19 -3.08 12.35
CA THR A 296 1.19 -3.58 12.53
C THR A 296 1.56 -4.68 11.55
N TYR A 297 0.65 -5.08 10.66
CA TYR A 297 0.89 -6.14 9.67
C TYR A 297 1.02 -5.53 8.27
N PRO A 298 1.98 -5.98 7.44
CA PRO A 298 2.30 -5.32 6.18
C PRO A 298 1.28 -5.58 5.05
N ARG A 299 0.33 -6.51 5.25
CA ARG A 299 -0.63 -6.98 4.24
C ARG A 299 -2.00 -7.23 4.87
N PRO A 300 -3.11 -7.28 4.10
CA PRO A 300 -4.38 -7.79 4.62
C PRO A 300 -4.20 -9.22 5.15
N LEU A 301 -4.82 -9.52 6.29
CA LEU A 301 -4.76 -10.83 6.93
C LEU A 301 -6.11 -11.53 6.77
N MET A 302 -6.10 -12.73 6.16
CA MET A 302 -7.27 -13.60 6.11
C MET A 302 -7.22 -14.61 7.25
N ILE A 303 -8.29 -14.69 8.06
CA ILE A 303 -8.44 -15.67 9.14
C ILE A 303 -9.71 -16.49 8.90
N THR A 304 -9.56 -17.81 8.83
CA THR A 304 -10.65 -18.77 8.60
C THR A 304 -10.41 -20.05 9.42
N ASP A 305 -11.38 -20.73 10.01
CA ASP A 305 -12.77 -20.33 10.26
C ASP A 305 -12.90 -19.87 11.72
N ALA A 306 -13.45 -18.68 11.95
CA ALA A 306 -13.53 -18.06 13.27
C ALA A 306 -14.97 -17.88 13.79
N ALA A 307 -15.99 -18.37 13.07
CA ALA A 307 -17.39 -18.07 13.40
C ALA A 307 -18.39 -19.20 13.13
N VAL A 308 -18.11 -20.11 12.19
CA VAL A 308 -19.11 -21.11 11.73
C VAL A 308 -18.75 -22.52 12.20
N ASN A 309 -17.49 -22.93 12.05
CA ASN A 309 -17.06 -24.30 12.35
C ASN A 309 -16.32 -24.38 13.68
N VAL A 310 -16.97 -24.92 14.72
CA VAL A 310 -16.44 -24.98 16.10
C VAL A 310 -15.30 -25.99 16.26
N ASP A 311 -15.46 -27.20 15.73
CA ASP A 311 -14.44 -28.27 15.80
C ASP A 311 -14.36 -29.01 14.45
N PRO A 312 -13.75 -28.38 13.42
CA PRO A 312 -13.72 -28.96 12.07
C PRO A 312 -12.77 -30.16 11.99
N SER A 313 -13.24 -31.24 11.36
CA SER A 313 -12.42 -32.40 11.03
C SER A 313 -11.34 -32.04 9.98
N LEU A 314 -10.45 -32.99 9.67
CA LEU A 314 -9.45 -32.77 8.62
C LEU A 314 -10.11 -32.51 7.25
N GLU A 315 -11.17 -33.25 6.93
CA GLU A 315 -11.92 -33.07 5.68
C GLU A 315 -12.62 -31.71 5.64
N ASP A 316 -13.24 -31.27 6.75
CA ASP A 316 -13.82 -29.93 6.84
C ASP A 316 -12.76 -28.84 6.65
N LYS A 317 -11.55 -29.02 7.22
CA LYS A 317 -10.44 -28.07 7.07
C LYS A 317 -9.97 -27.94 5.62
N VAL A 318 -10.02 -29.01 4.83
CA VAL A 318 -9.71 -28.95 3.40
C VAL A 318 -10.68 -28.00 2.69
N ASP A 319 -11.98 -28.15 2.94
CA ASP A 319 -13.00 -27.27 2.37
C ASP A 319 -12.85 -25.82 2.85
N ILE A 320 -12.63 -25.61 4.15
CA ILE A 320 -12.43 -24.28 4.75
C ILE A 320 -11.25 -23.56 4.08
N VAL A 321 -10.10 -24.24 3.92
CA VAL A 321 -8.91 -23.68 3.28
C VAL A 321 -9.16 -23.41 1.81
N GLN A 322 -9.79 -24.35 1.09
CA GLN A 322 -10.07 -24.16 -0.33
C GLN A 322 -11.01 -22.97 -0.58
N ASN A 323 -12.04 -22.79 0.24
CA ASN A 323 -12.92 -21.62 0.14
C ASN A 323 -12.16 -20.30 0.35
N ALA A 324 -11.19 -20.27 1.28
CA ALA A 324 -10.36 -19.09 1.50
C ALA A 324 -9.38 -18.83 0.34
N ILE A 325 -8.82 -19.87 -0.27
CA ILE A 325 -7.99 -19.74 -1.49
C ILE A 325 -8.83 -19.17 -2.64
N ASP A 326 -10.02 -19.71 -2.87
CA ASP A 326 -10.92 -19.25 -3.93
C ASP A 326 -11.31 -17.78 -3.70
N LEU A 327 -11.57 -17.38 -2.46
CA LEU A 327 -11.81 -15.98 -2.10
C LEU A 327 -10.58 -15.09 -2.34
N ALA A 328 -9.39 -15.53 -1.94
CA ALA A 328 -8.15 -14.77 -2.15
C ALA A 328 -7.91 -14.50 -3.65
N HIS A 329 -8.11 -15.50 -4.50
CA HIS A 329 -8.03 -15.33 -5.95
C HIS A 329 -9.05 -14.32 -6.49
N MET A 330 -10.29 -14.33 -5.99
CA MET A 330 -11.32 -13.36 -6.39
C MET A 330 -10.95 -11.93 -5.96
N LEU A 331 -10.38 -11.78 -4.77
CA LEU A 331 -9.95 -10.50 -4.22
C LEU A 331 -8.57 -10.03 -4.72
N LYS A 332 -7.89 -10.84 -5.56
CA LYS A 332 -6.56 -10.56 -6.12
C LYS A 332 -5.47 -10.29 -5.07
N ILE A 333 -5.48 -11.06 -3.98
CA ILE A 333 -4.52 -11.02 -2.87
C ILE A 333 -3.70 -12.29 -2.76
#